data_AF-A0A5N5XDU1-F1
#
_entry.id   AF-A0A5N5XDU1-F1
#
_cell.length_a   1.000
_cell.length_b   1.000
_cell.length_c   1.000
_cell.angle_alpha   90.00
_cell.angle_beta   90.00
_cell.angle_gamma   90.00
#
_symmetry.space_group_name_H-M   'P 1'
#
loop_
_entity.id
_entity.type
_entity.pdbx_description
1 polymer ?
#
loop_
_entity_poly.entity_id
_entity_poly.type
_entity_poly.pdbx_seq_one_letter_code
_entity_poly.pdbx_strand_id
1 'polypeptide(L)'
;MLEDLEPGSNGLPVNVATCKPESIFCAKSTFAHGLTWRSVVINGTAHTLTFEKSGMKENAQFTEQDIERNEKIWGLYQIVNGYIPDQWEHTRHPTKKEVDMVLVLRVDIDTERSYTHVRHGIFKWAPDWESADPRYHWEGAIPMWEAYGEPFYGNTETEYPLRLKRFFDERSRKNEAYAKVQASKEFKE
;
A
#
# COMPACT_ATOMS: atom_id res chain seq x y z
N MET A 1 -26.07 -7.97 -4.22
CA MET A 1 -24.60 -7.71 -4.26
C MET A 1 -24.27 -6.26 -3.95
N LEU A 2 -24.77 -5.25 -4.70
CA LEU A 2 -24.64 -3.85 -4.27
C LEU A 2 -25.69 -3.44 -3.22
N GLU A 3 -26.83 -4.14 -3.16
CA GLU A 3 -27.83 -4.00 -2.10
C GLU A 3 -27.22 -4.23 -0.70
N ASP A 4 -26.24 -5.13 -0.61
CA ASP A 4 -25.49 -5.43 0.63
C ASP A 4 -24.51 -4.31 1.03
N LEU A 5 -24.44 -3.23 0.25
CA LEU A 5 -23.69 -2.01 0.54
C LEU A 5 -24.61 -0.82 0.82
N GLU A 6 -25.93 -1.00 0.79
CA GLU A 6 -26.87 0.06 1.17
C GLU A 6 -26.75 0.39 2.66
N PRO A 7 -26.95 1.66 3.05
CA PRO A 7 -26.95 2.06 4.46
C PRO A 7 -27.92 1.20 5.29
N GLY A 8 -27.43 0.60 6.37
CA GLY A 8 -28.22 -0.27 7.25
C GLY A 8 -28.25 -1.76 6.85
N SER A 9 -27.60 -2.14 5.75
CA SER A 9 -27.38 -3.55 5.40
C SER A 9 -26.34 -4.21 6.33
N ASN A 10 -26.29 -5.56 6.32
CA ASN A 10 -25.28 -6.33 7.06
C ASN A 10 -23.87 -6.24 6.47
N GLY A 11 -23.68 -5.49 5.37
CA GLY A 11 -22.41 -5.35 4.67
C GLY A 11 -22.12 -6.49 3.70
N LEU A 12 -21.10 -6.28 2.86
CA LEU A 12 -20.68 -7.21 1.81
C LEU A 12 -19.41 -7.95 2.26
N PRO A 13 -19.39 -9.29 2.35
CA PRO A 13 -18.16 -10.03 2.59
C PRO A 13 -17.13 -9.77 1.48
N VAL A 14 -15.91 -9.40 1.86
CA VAL A 14 -14.83 -9.05 0.94
C VAL A 14 -13.51 -9.70 1.32
N ASN A 15 -12.64 -9.85 0.31
CA ASN A 15 -11.25 -10.22 0.47
C ASN A 15 -10.36 -9.12 -0.13
N VAL A 16 -9.38 -8.63 0.64
CA VAL A 16 -8.38 -7.66 0.19
C VAL A 16 -7.01 -8.33 0.27
N ALA A 17 -6.40 -8.59 -0.88
CA ALA A 17 -5.08 -9.18 -0.97
C ALA A 17 -4.05 -8.18 -1.48
N THR A 18 -2.87 -8.16 -0.86
CA THR A 18 -1.72 -7.40 -1.35
C THR A 18 -0.44 -8.21 -1.21
N CYS A 19 0.51 -8.00 -2.12
CA CYS A 19 1.81 -8.65 -2.15
C CYS A 19 2.88 -7.64 -2.54
N LYS A 20 4.02 -7.71 -1.86
CA LYS A 20 5.21 -6.92 -2.14
C LYS A 20 6.40 -7.86 -2.40
N PRO A 21 6.90 -7.97 -3.64
CA PRO A 21 8.16 -8.64 -3.91
C PRO A 21 9.33 -7.80 -3.37
N GLU A 22 10.38 -8.46 -2.89
CA GLU A 22 11.48 -7.79 -2.19
C GLU A 22 12.86 -8.17 -2.71
N SER A 23 13.00 -9.33 -3.35
CA SER A 23 14.22 -9.71 -4.06
C SER A 23 13.96 -10.86 -5.02
N ILE A 24 14.83 -11.00 -6.02
CA ILE A 24 14.94 -12.19 -6.86
C ILE A 24 16.13 -13.00 -6.35
N PHE A 25 15.92 -14.28 -6.07
CA PHE A 25 16.98 -15.22 -5.74
C PHE A 25 17.42 -16.00 -6.98
N CYS A 26 18.68 -15.87 -7.32
CA CYS A 26 19.35 -16.63 -8.36
C CYS A 26 20.14 -17.77 -7.72
N ALA A 27 19.70 -19.00 -7.93
CA ALA A 27 20.39 -20.19 -7.47
C ALA A 27 21.28 -20.79 -8.57
N LYS A 28 22.06 -21.81 -8.21
CA LYS A 28 22.89 -22.57 -9.16
C LYS A 28 22.09 -23.57 -10.00
N SER A 29 20.95 -24.03 -9.49
CA SER A 29 20.03 -24.94 -10.17
C SER A 29 18.76 -24.20 -10.59
N THR A 30 18.24 -24.52 -11.78
CA THR A 30 17.02 -23.91 -12.31
C THR A 30 15.80 -24.12 -11.40
N PHE A 31 15.79 -25.22 -10.65
CA PHE A 31 14.72 -25.56 -9.71
C PHE A 31 14.70 -24.65 -8.47
N ALA A 32 15.84 -24.06 -8.10
CA ALA A 32 16.01 -23.35 -6.85
C ALA A 32 15.90 -21.82 -6.98
N HIS A 33 15.69 -21.29 -8.20
CA HIS A 33 15.38 -19.86 -8.39
C HIS A 33 14.09 -19.49 -7.66
N GLY A 34 14.00 -18.24 -7.19
CA GLY A 34 12.81 -17.80 -6.49
C GLY A 34 12.71 -16.29 -6.32
N LEU A 35 11.67 -15.89 -5.60
CA LEU A 35 11.44 -14.52 -5.16
C LEU A 35 11.31 -14.53 -3.65
N THR A 36 11.66 -13.43 -2.99
CA THR A 36 11.22 -13.14 -1.63
C THR A 36 10.05 -12.18 -1.68
N TRP A 37 9.09 -12.36 -0.79
CA TRP A 37 7.90 -11.53 -0.77
C TRP A 37 7.29 -11.47 0.63
N ARG A 38 6.46 -10.45 0.83
CA ARG A 38 5.46 -10.41 1.90
C ARG A 38 4.11 -10.17 1.30
N SER A 39 3.11 -10.88 1.78
CA SER A 39 1.72 -10.67 1.38
C SER A 39 0.81 -10.75 2.57
N VAL A 40 -0.37 -10.16 2.42
CA VAL A 40 -1.47 -10.32 3.36
C VAL A 40 -2.74 -10.55 2.56
N VAL A 41 -3.58 -11.42 3.10
CA VAL A 41 -4.94 -11.65 2.67
C VAL A 41 -5.83 -11.27 3.84
N ILE A 42 -6.58 -10.19 3.67
CA ILE A 42 -7.49 -9.64 4.67
C ILE A 42 -8.90 -10.07 4.29
N ASN A 43 -9.55 -10.83 5.16
CA ASN A 43 -10.97 -11.13 5.04
C ASN A 43 -11.75 -10.17 5.94
N GLY A 44 -12.94 -9.76 5.51
CA GLY A 44 -13.76 -8.85 6.29
C GLY A 44 -15.10 -8.56 5.65
N THR A 45 -15.81 -7.59 6.23
CA THR A 45 -17.11 -7.13 5.75
C THR A 45 -17.00 -5.66 5.39
N ALA A 46 -17.36 -5.32 4.16
CA ALA A 46 -17.36 -3.96 3.65
C ALA A 46 -18.68 -3.26 3.94
N HIS A 47 -18.60 -1.99 4.37
CA HIS A 47 -19.72 -1.09 4.59
C HIS A 47 -19.47 0.23 3.88
N THR A 48 -20.52 0.79 3.29
CA THR A 48 -20.47 2.14 2.71
C THR A 48 -20.39 3.18 3.80
N LEU A 49 -19.42 4.09 3.71
CA LEU A 49 -19.36 5.28 4.54
C LEU A 49 -20.25 6.39 3.95
N THR A 50 -21.02 7.02 4.82
CA THR A 50 -21.99 8.06 4.48
C THR A 50 -21.60 9.42 5.06
N PHE A 51 -22.26 10.48 4.58
CA PHE A 51 -22.19 11.79 5.21
C PHE A 51 -23.57 12.42 5.16
N GLU A 52 -23.88 13.28 6.13
CA GLU A 52 -25.13 14.01 6.15
C GLU A 52 -24.87 15.47 6.46
N LYS A 53 -25.23 16.35 5.51
CA LYS A 53 -25.14 17.79 5.71
C LYS A 53 -26.24 18.50 4.94
N SER A 54 -27.43 18.46 5.54
CA SER A 54 -28.63 19.11 5.02
C SER A 54 -28.39 20.59 4.71
N GLY A 55 -28.81 21.04 3.53
CA GLY A 55 -28.67 22.44 3.09
C GLY A 55 -27.27 22.85 2.61
N MET A 56 -26.30 21.93 2.54
CA MET A 56 -24.98 22.24 1.96
C MET A 56 -25.09 22.45 0.45
N LYS A 57 -24.56 23.57 -0.06
CA LYS A 57 -24.49 23.85 -1.50
C LYS A 57 -23.52 22.89 -2.19
N GLU A 58 -23.79 22.53 -3.44
CA GLU A 58 -22.97 21.60 -4.23
C GLU A 58 -21.48 21.96 -4.27
N ASN A 59 -21.17 23.26 -4.33
CA ASN A 59 -19.81 23.80 -4.44
C ASN A 59 -19.18 24.20 -3.09
N ALA A 60 -19.89 24.00 -1.97
CA ALA A 60 -19.33 24.28 -0.65
C ALA A 60 -18.25 23.24 -0.32
N GLN A 61 -17.16 23.68 0.31
CA GLN A 61 -16.08 22.80 0.77
C GLN A 61 -16.34 22.28 2.19
N PHE A 62 -15.81 21.10 2.50
CA PHE A 62 -15.85 20.54 3.85
C PHE A 62 -14.83 21.22 4.78
N THR A 63 -15.20 21.38 6.05
CA THR A 63 -14.35 21.96 7.11
C THR A 63 -13.78 20.88 8.02
N GLU A 64 -12.86 21.24 8.90
CA GLU A 64 -12.32 20.34 9.94
C GLU A 64 -13.43 19.73 10.81
N GLN A 65 -14.43 20.54 11.19
CA GLN A 65 -15.59 20.05 11.96
C GLN A 65 -16.40 19.00 11.19
N ASP A 66 -16.41 19.06 9.85
CA ASP A 66 -17.10 18.04 9.06
C ASP A 66 -16.36 16.70 9.08
N ILE A 67 -15.03 16.72 9.15
CA ILE A 67 -14.18 15.53 9.27
C ILE A 67 -14.53 14.79 10.56
N GLU A 68 -14.70 15.50 11.67
CA GLU A 68 -15.04 14.89 12.96
C GLU A 68 -16.45 14.30 13.02
N ARG A 69 -17.40 14.89 12.27
CA ARG A 69 -18.83 14.56 12.36
C ARG A 69 -19.32 13.57 11.32
N ASN A 70 -18.61 13.41 10.21
CA ASN A 70 -19.07 12.61 9.07
C ASN A 70 -18.08 11.50 8.75
N GLU A 71 -18.52 10.25 8.84
CA GLU A 71 -17.67 9.08 8.63
C GLU A 71 -17.04 9.02 7.23
N LYS A 72 -17.77 9.41 6.17
CA LYS A 72 -17.23 9.43 4.81
C LYS A 72 -16.15 10.49 4.64
N ILE A 73 -16.32 11.66 5.26
CA ILE A 73 -15.35 12.75 5.20
C ILE A 73 -14.10 12.37 5.99
N TRP A 74 -14.29 11.79 7.17
CA TRP A 74 -13.20 11.20 7.94
C TRP A 74 -12.46 10.11 7.15
N GLY A 75 -13.18 9.20 6.49
CA GLY A 75 -12.57 8.15 5.67
C GLY A 75 -11.74 8.71 4.52
N LEU A 76 -12.26 9.71 3.79
CA LEU A 76 -11.52 10.41 2.74
C LEU A 76 -10.27 11.12 3.29
N TYR A 77 -10.40 11.77 4.44
CA TYR A 77 -9.27 12.39 5.14
C TYR A 77 -8.17 11.36 5.47
N GLN A 78 -8.54 10.21 6.04
CA GLN A 78 -7.59 9.13 6.33
C GLN A 78 -6.94 8.54 5.06
N ILE A 79 -7.69 8.42 3.96
CA ILE A 79 -7.14 7.93 2.69
C ILE A 79 -6.10 8.91 2.14
N VAL A 80 -6.42 10.20 2.06
CA VAL A 80 -5.52 11.22 1.52
C VAL A 80 -4.26 11.32 2.37
N ASN A 81 -4.41 11.48 3.69
CA ASN A 81 -3.28 11.63 4.61
C ASN A 81 -2.51 10.32 4.86
N GLY A 82 -3.15 9.16 4.65
CA GLY A 82 -2.51 7.86 4.67
C GLY A 82 -1.65 7.59 3.44
N TYR A 83 -1.99 8.20 2.30
CA TYR A 83 -1.18 8.12 1.07
C TYR A 83 0.01 9.08 1.11
N ILE A 84 -0.25 10.35 1.40
CA ILE A 84 0.74 11.42 1.57
C ILE A 84 0.39 12.17 2.87
N PRO A 85 1.26 12.15 3.89
CA PRO A 85 1.00 12.82 5.17
C PRO A 85 0.60 14.29 4.97
N ASP A 86 -0.35 14.79 5.76
CA ASP A 86 -0.81 16.17 5.79
C ASP A 86 -1.25 16.75 4.41
N GLN A 87 -1.54 15.90 3.42
CA GLN A 87 -1.83 16.36 2.07
C GLN A 87 -3.21 17.01 1.96
N TRP A 88 -4.14 16.59 2.80
CA TRP A 88 -5.47 17.18 2.88
C TRP A 88 -5.40 18.68 3.17
N GLU A 89 -4.58 19.08 4.14
CA GLU A 89 -4.38 20.46 4.59
C GLU A 89 -3.65 21.32 3.56
N HIS A 90 -2.85 20.69 2.71
CA HIS A 90 -2.06 21.35 1.66
C HIS A 90 -2.77 21.36 0.29
N THR A 91 -4.03 20.95 0.25
CA THR A 91 -4.85 20.91 -0.96
C THR A 91 -6.19 21.58 -0.69
N ARG A 92 -6.83 22.13 -1.73
CA ARG A 92 -8.22 22.57 -1.60
C ARG A 92 -9.08 21.39 -1.12
N HIS A 93 -9.85 21.57 -0.05
CA HIS A 93 -10.76 20.56 0.46
C HIS A 93 -11.84 20.21 -0.57
N PRO A 94 -12.34 18.96 -0.59
CA PRO A 94 -13.35 18.56 -1.55
C PRO A 94 -14.66 19.33 -1.35
N THR A 95 -15.40 19.49 -2.43
CA THR A 95 -16.75 20.04 -2.43
C THR A 95 -17.79 18.95 -2.19
N LYS A 96 -19.00 19.33 -1.80
CA LYS A 96 -20.12 18.39 -1.65
C LYS A 96 -20.31 17.54 -2.92
N LYS A 97 -20.34 18.18 -4.09
CA LYS A 97 -20.53 17.49 -5.37
C LYS A 97 -19.46 16.44 -5.65
N GLU A 98 -18.20 16.74 -5.33
CA GLU A 98 -17.10 15.79 -5.46
C GLU A 98 -17.29 14.58 -4.54
N VAL A 99 -17.68 14.81 -3.28
CA VAL A 99 -17.92 13.74 -2.31
C VAL A 99 -19.16 12.89 -2.66
N ASP A 100 -20.21 13.49 -3.21
CA ASP A 100 -21.41 12.77 -3.66
C ASP A 100 -21.08 11.73 -4.76
N MET A 101 -20.09 12.00 -5.62
CA MET A 101 -19.74 11.15 -6.76
C MET A 101 -18.85 9.95 -6.41
N VAL A 102 -18.33 9.87 -5.19
CA VAL A 102 -17.35 8.84 -4.80
C VAL A 102 -17.95 7.88 -3.79
N LEU A 103 -17.85 6.57 -4.04
CA LEU A 103 -18.16 5.54 -3.04
C LEU A 103 -16.92 5.31 -2.16
N VAL A 104 -17.11 5.31 -0.84
CA VAL A 104 -16.04 5.04 0.12
C VAL A 104 -16.46 3.88 1.00
N LEU A 105 -15.60 2.87 1.10
CA LEU A 105 -15.87 1.66 1.86
C LEU A 105 -14.95 1.57 3.08
N ARG A 106 -15.52 1.23 4.24
CA ARG A 106 -14.80 0.72 5.41
C ARG A 106 -14.87 -0.79 5.37
N VAL A 107 -13.75 -1.47 5.64
CA VAL A 107 -13.73 -2.92 5.80
C VAL A 107 -13.48 -3.24 7.27
N ASP A 108 -14.46 -3.90 7.89
CA ASP A 108 -14.30 -4.45 9.24
C ASP A 108 -13.54 -5.77 9.11
N ILE A 109 -12.30 -5.77 9.61
CA ILE A 109 -11.35 -6.86 9.41
C ILE A 109 -11.69 -8.04 10.33
N ASP A 110 -11.85 -9.22 9.74
CA ASP A 110 -11.87 -10.49 10.46
C ASP A 110 -10.43 -10.95 10.69
N THR A 111 -9.89 -10.70 11.88
CA THR A 111 -8.51 -11.04 12.22
C THR A 111 -8.26 -12.54 12.34
N GLU A 112 -9.29 -13.35 12.63
CA GLU A 112 -9.15 -14.80 12.76
C GLU A 112 -9.04 -15.49 11.40
N ARG A 113 -9.64 -14.88 10.37
CA ARG A 113 -9.61 -15.37 8.99
C ARG A 113 -8.64 -14.62 8.09
N SER A 114 -7.88 -13.68 8.63
CA SER A 114 -6.86 -12.95 7.86
C SER A 114 -5.48 -13.55 8.06
N TYR A 115 -4.68 -13.59 7.00
CA TYR A 115 -3.38 -14.26 7.00
C TYR A 115 -2.30 -13.39 6.39
N THR A 116 -1.16 -13.30 7.07
CA THR A 116 0.08 -12.76 6.53
C THR A 116 0.98 -13.90 6.08
N HIS A 117 1.53 -13.82 4.88
CA HIS A 117 2.54 -14.73 4.39
C HIS A 117 3.84 -13.98 4.17
N VAL A 118 4.93 -14.57 4.63
CA VAL A 118 6.26 -13.99 4.49
C VAL A 118 7.18 -15.08 3.98
N ARG A 119 7.85 -14.78 2.86
CA ARG A 119 8.97 -15.58 2.38
C ARG A 119 10.19 -14.68 2.28
N HIS A 120 11.02 -14.71 3.33
CA HIS A 120 12.35 -14.12 3.32
C HIS A 120 13.40 -15.21 3.20
N GLY A 121 14.58 -14.85 2.69
CA GLY A 121 15.73 -15.74 2.61
C GLY A 121 15.72 -16.69 1.42
N ILE A 122 16.85 -17.35 1.22
CA ILE A 122 17.10 -18.27 0.12
C ILE A 122 16.39 -19.60 0.36
N PHE A 123 16.00 -20.28 -0.71
CA PHE A 123 15.73 -21.71 -0.61
C PHE A 123 17.11 -22.37 -0.39
N LYS A 124 17.40 -22.82 0.83
CA LYS A 124 18.64 -23.57 1.16
C LYS A 124 18.62 -24.97 0.54
N TRP A 125 18.26 -25.04 -0.75
CA TRP A 125 18.27 -26.27 -1.52
C TRP A 125 19.71 -26.61 -1.86
N ALA A 126 20.39 -27.25 -0.90
CA ALA A 126 21.71 -27.84 -1.09
C ALA A 126 21.60 -29.35 -0.83
N PRO A 127 20.84 -30.08 -1.66
CA PRO A 127 20.77 -31.53 -1.53
C PRO A 127 22.16 -32.15 -1.76
N ASP A 128 22.41 -33.31 -1.16
CA ASP A 128 23.69 -34.03 -1.31
C ASP A 128 24.02 -34.39 -2.78
N TRP A 129 23.01 -34.40 -3.65
CA TRP A 129 23.14 -34.64 -5.09
C TRP A 129 23.29 -33.35 -5.93
N GLU A 130 23.35 -32.17 -5.32
CA GLU A 130 23.62 -30.93 -6.04
C GLU A 130 24.97 -31.01 -6.76
N SER A 131 24.95 -30.83 -8.08
CA SER A 131 26.09 -31.05 -8.97
C SER A 131 26.52 -29.80 -9.73
N ALA A 132 25.80 -28.68 -9.55
CA ALA A 132 26.16 -27.41 -10.15
C ALA A 132 27.48 -26.90 -9.58
N ASP A 133 28.46 -26.72 -10.47
CA ASP A 133 29.79 -26.22 -10.13
C ASP A 133 29.74 -24.69 -9.86
N PRO A 134 30.09 -24.23 -8.65
CA PRO A 134 30.08 -22.81 -8.30
C PRO A 134 30.99 -21.92 -9.16
N ARG A 135 31.93 -22.51 -9.91
CA ARG A 135 32.80 -21.77 -10.85
C ARG A 135 32.07 -21.32 -12.11
N TYR A 136 30.98 -21.99 -12.47
CA TYR A 136 30.20 -21.71 -13.68
C TYR A 136 28.81 -21.12 -13.40
N HIS A 137 28.35 -21.17 -12.15
CA HIS A 137 27.02 -20.73 -11.76
C HIS A 137 27.09 -19.73 -10.59
N TRP A 138 26.65 -18.51 -10.85
CA TRP A 138 26.52 -17.47 -9.82
C TRP A 138 25.29 -17.72 -8.94
N GLU A 139 25.44 -17.50 -7.64
CA GLU A 139 24.36 -17.58 -6.65
C GLU A 139 24.29 -16.28 -5.86
N GLY A 140 23.07 -15.77 -5.67
CA GLY A 140 22.87 -14.54 -4.92
C GLY A 140 21.43 -14.04 -4.96
N ALA A 141 21.18 -12.95 -4.24
CA ALA A 141 19.90 -12.25 -4.25
C ALA A 141 20.05 -10.85 -4.85
N ILE A 142 19.11 -10.48 -5.73
CA ILE A 142 18.99 -9.15 -6.30
C ILE A 142 17.86 -8.44 -5.53
N PRO A 143 18.18 -7.49 -4.62
CA PRO A 143 17.15 -6.76 -3.90
C PRO A 143 16.28 -5.93 -4.86
N MET A 144 14.98 -5.91 -4.59
CA MET A 144 13.99 -5.13 -5.31
C MET A 144 13.35 -4.13 -4.34
N TRP A 145 13.23 -2.87 -4.77
CA TRP A 145 12.52 -1.86 -4.02
C TRP A 145 11.84 -0.87 -4.94
N GLU A 146 10.78 -0.26 -4.44
CA GLU A 146 10.11 0.86 -5.09
C GLU A 146 10.84 2.15 -4.72
N ALA A 147 11.21 2.92 -5.72
CA ALA A 147 11.73 4.28 -5.58
C ALA A 147 10.81 5.26 -6.30
N TYR A 148 10.76 6.49 -5.81
CA TYR A 148 9.99 7.57 -6.41
C TYR A 148 10.94 8.44 -7.24
N GLY A 149 10.56 8.74 -8.48
CA GLY A 149 11.35 9.56 -9.39
C GLY A 149 11.13 11.07 -9.18
N GLU A 150 11.79 11.86 -10.03
CA GLU A 150 11.60 13.32 -10.07
C GLU A 150 10.19 13.69 -10.56
N PRO A 151 9.59 14.79 -10.06
CA PRO A 151 8.24 15.19 -10.42
C PRO A 151 8.19 15.83 -11.82
N PHE A 152 7.06 15.62 -12.50
CA PHE A 152 6.66 16.42 -13.65
C PHE A 152 5.70 17.52 -13.21
N TYR A 153 5.83 18.72 -13.77
CA TYR A 153 4.99 19.86 -13.43
C TYR A 153 3.72 19.85 -14.29
N GLY A 154 2.57 20.04 -13.62
CA GLY A 154 1.28 20.28 -14.27
C GLY A 154 1.01 21.77 -14.48
N ASN A 155 -0.27 22.16 -14.45
CA ASN A 155 -0.68 23.56 -14.50
C ASN A 155 -0.45 24.27 -13.16
N THR A 156 0.82 24.51 -12.83
CA THR A 156 1.23 25.24 -11.63
C THR A 156 2.41 26.14 -11.92
N GLU A 157 2.46 27.27 -11.22
CA GLU A 157 3.61 28.17 -11.17
C GLU A 157 4.45 27.94 -9.90
N THR A 158 3.98 27.04 -9.01
CA THR A 158 4.65 26.76 -7.73
C THR A 158 5.74 25.71 -7.90
N GLU A 159 6.84 25.89 -7.15
CA GLU A 159 7.87 24.86 -7.04
C GLU A 159 7.36 23.58 -6.36
N TYR A 160 8.07 22.47 -6.62
CA TYR A 160 7.81 21.20 -5.95
C TYR A 160 7.98 21.34 -4.41
N PRO A 161 6.92 21.10 -3.62
CA PRO A 161 6.98 21.32 -2.18
C PRO A 161 8.07 20.48 -1.50
N LEU A 162 8.92 21.14 -0.70
CA LEU A 162 10.02 20.48 0.01
C LEU A 162 9.55 19.34 0.93
N ARG A 163 8.32 19.45 1.48
CA ARG A 163 7.70 18.39 2.29
C ARG A 163 7.49 17.10 1.49
N LEU A 164 6.98 17.22 0.27
CA LEU A 164 6.79 16.08 -0.63
C LEU A 164 8.13 15.48 -1.05
N LYS A 165 9.10 16.34 -1.42
CA LYS A 165 10.46 15.90 -1.75
C LYS A 165 11.06 15.05 -0.64
N ARG A 166 11.09 15.59 0.59
CA ARG A 166 11.61 14.88 1.76
C ARG A 166 10.88 13.56 2.02
N PHE A 167 9.55 13.56 1.92
CA PHE A 167 8.74 12.37 2.15
C PHE A 167 9.06 11.24 1.15
N PHE A 168 9.10 11.54 -0.14
CA PHE A 168 9.36 10.53 -1.18
C PHE A 168 10.83 10.07 -1.22
N ASP A 169 11.78 10.97 -0.97
CA ASP A 169 13.20 10.64 -0.81
C ASP A 169 13.41 9.68 0.37
N GLU A 170 12.80 10.00 1.52
CA GLU A 170 12.89 9.16 2.71
C GLU A 170 12.22 7.79 2.49
N ARG A 171 11.07 7.75 1.81
CA ARG A 171 10.37 6.50 1.50
C ARG A 171 11.18 5.60 0.58
N SER A 172 11.81 6.17 -0.46
CA SER A 172 12.73 5.45 -1.34
C SER A 172 13.92 4.89 -0.57
N ARG A 173 14.56 5.72 0.28
CA ARG A 173 15.68 5.30 1.14
C ARG A 173 15.30 4.18 2.11
N LYS A 174 14.13 4.28 2.75
CA LYS A 174 13.62 3.25 3.66
C LYS A 174 13.34 1.93 2.93
N ASN A 175 12.71 2.00 1.75
CA ASN A 175 12.44 0.84 0.93
C ASN A 175 13.74 0.14 0.50
N GLU A 176 14.73 0.91 0.03
CA GLU A 176 16.05 0.40 -0.35
C GLU A 176 16.77 -0.26 0.84
N ALA A 177 16.83 0.43 1.99
CA ALA A 177 17.48 -0.09 3.18
C ALA A 177 16.84 -1.40 3.64
N TYR A 178 15.50 -1.47 3.66
CA TYR A 178 14.77 -2.69 4.02
C TYR A 178 15.07 -3.83 3.05
N ALA A 179 14.96 -3.59 1.73
CA ALA A 179 15.20 -4.60 0.71
C ALA A 179 16.64 -5.16 0.77
N LYS A 180 17.64 -4.30 0.94
CA LYS A 180 19.05 -4.71 1.11
C LYS A 180 19.24 -5.58 2.37
N VAL A 181 18.61 -5.22 3.48
CA VAL A 181 18.68 -6.02 4.71
C VAL A 181 18.06 -7.40 4.50
N GLN A 182 16.87 -7.50 3.90
CA GLN A 182 16.22 -8.80 3.68
C GLN A 182 16.99 -9.66 2.67
N ALA A 183 17.42 -9.09 1.55
CA ALA A 183 18.14 -9.82 0.50
C ALA A 183 19.51 -10.34 0.98
N SER A 184 20.18 -9.61 1.88
CA SER A 184 21.50 -10.02 2.44
C SER A 184 21.41 -10.92 3.67
N LYS A 185 20.22 -11.14 4.24
CA LYS A 185 20.05 -11.75 5.57
C LYS A 185 20.71 -13.13 5.70
N GLU A 186 20.70 -13.92 4.63
CA GLU A 186 21.26 -15.28 4.61
C GLU A 186 22.72 -15.34 4.11
N PHE A 187 23.29 -14.22 3.66
CA PHE A 187 24.67 -14.14 3.16
C PHE A 187 25.63 -13.45 4.13
N LYS A 188 25.11 -12.90 5.23
CA LYS A 188 25.92 -12.31 6.30
C LYS A 188 26.31 -13.42 7.27
N GLU A 189 27.62 -13.65 7.40
CA GLU A 189 28.23 -14.46 8.47
C GLU A 189 27.93 -13.87 9.86
#